data_AF-U6LEF7-F1
#
_entry.id   AF-U6LEF7-F1
#
_cell.length_a   1.000
_cell.length_b   1.000
_cell.length_c   1.000
_cell.angle_alpha   90.00
_cell.angle_beta   90.00
_cell.angle_gamma   90.00
#
_symmetry.space_group_name_H-M   'P 1'
#
loop_
_entity.id
_entity.type
_entity.pdbx_description
1 polymer ?
#
loop_
_entity_poly.entity_id
_entity_poly.type
_entity_poly.pdbx_seq_one_letter_code
_entity_poly.pdbx_strand_id
1 'polypeptide(L)'
;MNPWWEAVEKLVPGFVHPNVLTVSSCTCAIIGCCLLLGFCPYLSESPPHWVFLVAAALFFLYQTLDAIDGKHARRLALSSPLGQLMDHGCDILCTTPLTLLGTAIIGAGVGLRQYTVIVVSSQMLQFLYTWWELHFGVFYTATGIIGVTEAQLTVILLAVLGGFLGPEIYHMNLLQYVPTSIGIHLAKLAGAAGLTVTPSVVFQLMLLVWCVSTVSRHHAEQCTLQQQQQQQQEQQQQGQEQLYTYIERDKEASCFE
;
A
#
# COMPACT_ATOMS: atom_id res chain seq x y z
N MET A 1 12.83 -4.29 3.49
CA MET A 1 13.15 -3.22 4.47
C MET A 1 13.36 -3.70 5.91
N ASN A 2 13.06 -4.97 6.28
CA ASN A 2 13.14 -5.43 7.68
C ASN A 2 14.44 -5.10 8.45
N PRO A 3 15.65 -5.30 7.90
CA PRO A 3 16.88 -4.97 8.63
C PRO A 3 17.00 -3.49 9.01
N TRP A 4 16.49 -2.59 8.16
CA TRP A 4 16.44 -1.15 8.44
C TRP A 4 15.50 -0.87 9.62
N TRP A 5 14.27 -1.37 9.55
CA TRP A 5 13.27 -1.16 10.59
C TRP A 5 13.71 -1.73 11.93
N GLU A 6 14.33 -2.91 11.95
CA GLU A 6 14.89 -3.50 13.18
C GLU A 6 16.05 -2.70 13.76
N ALA A 7 16.87 -2.06 12.91
CA ALA A 7 17.91 -1.16 13.38
C ALA A 7 17.32 0.11 13.99
N VAL A 8 16.34 0.74 13.33
CA VAL A 8 15.70 1.97 13.82
C VAL A 8 14.88 1.72 15.08
N GLU A 9 14.15 0.60 15.15
CA GLU A 9 13.36 0.19 16.32
C GLU A 9 14.23 0.08 17.58
N LYS A 10 15.46 -0.43 17.46
CA LYS A 10 16.43 -0.52 18.56
C LYS A 10 16.90 0.84 19.08
N LEU A 11 16.80 1.89 18.26
CA LEU A 11 17.14 3.25 18.68
C LEU A 11 16.02 3.91 19.50
N VAL A 12 14.78 3.40 19.41
CA VAL A 12 13.65 3.97 20.15
C VAL A 12 13.72 3.55 21.63
N PRO A 13 13.74 4.51 22.58
CA PRO A 13 13.76 4.20 24.01
C PRO A 13 12.51 3.46 24.47
N GLY A 14 12.64 2.57 25.46
CA GLY A 14 11.51 1.76 25.95
C GLY A 14 10.41 2.51 26.70
N PHE A 15 10.59 3.80 26.99
CA PHE A 15 9.53 4.64 27.59
C PHE A 15 8.59 5.26 26.54
N VAL A 16 8.92 5.16 25.25
CA VAL A 16 8.07 5.66 24.18
C VAL A 16 6.95 4.66 23.92
N HIS A 17 5.71 5.09 24.05
CA HIS A 17 4.57 4.23 23.75
C HIS A 17 4.43 4.02 22.23
N PRO A 18 4.13 2.80 21.74
CA PRO A 18 3.99 2.52 20.30
C PRO A 18 3.05 3.48 19.56
N ASN A 19 1.86 3.78 20.12
CA ASN A 19 0.93 4.74 19.51
C ASN A 19 1.51 6.16 19.31
N VAL A 20 2.55 6.55 20.06
CA VAL A 20 3.25 7.82 19.81
C VAL A 20 4.01 7.76 18.48
N LEU A 21 4.59 6.61 18.14
CA LEU A 21 5.25 6.40 16.85
C LEU A 21 4.21 6.47 15.72
N THR A 22 3.05 5.83 15.87
CA THR A 22 1.93 5.89 14.93
C THR A 22 1.46 7.33 14.69
N VAL A 23 1.22 8.10 15.75
CA VAL A 23 0.79 9.50 15.64
C VAL A 23 1.88 10.38 15.05
N SER A 24 3.15 10.14 15.42
CA SER A 24 4.29 10.88 14.88
C SER A 24 4.47 10.63 13.38
N SER A 25 4.29 9.37 12.96
CA SER A 25 4.24 8.95 11.56
C SER A 25 3.16 9.73 10.79
N CYS A 26 1.93 9.70 11.30
CA CYS A 26 0.80 10.43 10.71
C CYS A 26 1.07 11.93 10.60
N THR A 27 1.64 12.51 11.66
CA THR A 27 1.97 13.94 11.71
C THR A 27 3.01 14.31 10.65
N CYS A 28 4.02 13.47 10.39
CA CYS A 28 5.00 13.70 9.34
C CYS A 28 4.35 13.76 7.96
N ALA A 29 3.44 12.83 7.65
CA ALA A 29 2.70 12.81 6.38
C ALA A 29 1.83 14.06 6.21
N ILE A 30 1.13 14.48 7.27
CA ILE A 30 0.29 15.69 7.26
C ILE A 30 1.15 16.94 7.05
N ILE A 31 2.27 17.10 7.76
CA ILE A 31 3.18 18.25 7.58
C ILE A 31 3.72 18.27 6.14
N GLY A 32 4.12 17.12 5.60
CA GLY A 32 4.61 17.02 4.22
C GLY A 32 3.55 17.44 3.21
N CYS A 33 2.30 17.02 3.42
CA CYS A 33 1.16 17.42 2.58
C CYS A 33 0.84 18.91 2.70
N CYS A 34 0.77 19.46 3.92
CA CYS A 34 0.54 20.88 4.13
C CYS A 34 1.63 21.75 3.50
N LEU A 35 2.89 21.35 3.64
CA LEU A 35 4.01 22.02 2.99
C LEU A 35 3.84 22.00 1.46
N LEU A 36 3.56 20.83 0.88
CA LEU A 36 3.34 20.69 -0.55
C LEU A 36 2.19 21.59 -1.04
N LEU A 37 1.03 21.54 -0.39
CA LEU A 37 -0.15 22.33 -0.76
C LEU A 37 0.05 23.85 -0.57
N GLY A 38 0.93 24.25 0.36
CA GLY A 38 1.30 25.65 0.53
C GLY A 38 2.03 26.25 -0.67
N PHE A 39 2.77 25.44 -1.42
CA PHE A 39 3.53 25.86 -2.61
C PHE A 39 2.89 25.41 -3.94
N CYS A 40 2.04 24.39 -3.90
CA CYS A 40 1.41 23.76 -5.06
C CYS A 40 -0.05 23.40 -4.74
N PRO A 41 -0.94 24.40 -4.55
CA PRO A 41 -2.32 24.16 -4.13
C PRO A 41 -3.15 23.43 -5.18
N TYR A 42 -2.84 23.57 -6.48
CA TYR A 42 -3.57 22.92 -7.56
C TYR A 42 -2.90 21.66 -8.09
N LEU A 43 -1.79 21.19 -7.49
CA LEU A 43 -1.02 19.99 -7.90
C LEU A 43 -0.65 19.97 -9.40
N SER A 44 -0.59 21.14 -10.02
CA SER A 44 -0.23 21.36 -11.44
C SER A 44 0.96 22.29 -11.58
N GLU A 45 1.26 23.04 -10.52
CA GLU A 45 2.40 23.90 -10.41
C GLU A 45 3.67 23.07 -10.19
N SER A 46 4.81 23.66 -10.52
CA SER A 46 6.12 23.11 -10.17
C SER A 46 6.57 23.74 -8.85
N PRO A 47 6.41 23.06 -7.70
CA PRO A 47 6.89 23.60 -6.44
C PRO A 47 8.42 23.69 -6.46
N PRO A 48 9.02 24.57 -5.61
CA PRO A 48 10.47 24.64 -5.48
C PRO A 48 11.08 23.28 -5.18
N HIS A 49 12.25 23.00 -5.75
CA HIS A 49 12.95 21.71 -5.64
C HIS A 49 13.11 21.21 -4.20
N TRP A 50 13.41 22.11 -3.28
CA TRP A 50 13.57 21.77 -1.87
C TRP A 50 12.26 21.29 -1.21
N VAL A 51 11.10 21.72 -1.70
CA VAL A 51 9.79 21.26 -1.19
C VAL A 51 9.62 19.78 -1.44
N PHE A 52 9.99 19.29 -2.63
CA PHE A 52 9.97 17.86 -2.93
C PHE A 52 10.95 17.06 -2.07
N LEU A 53 12.15 17.60 -1.81
CA LEU A 53 13.13 16.92 -0.95
C LEU A 53 12.67 16.84 0.51
N VAL A 54 12.09 17.93 1.05
CA VAL A 54 11.55 17.94 2.41
C VAL A 54 10.32 17.03 2.50
N ALA A 55 9.43 17.05 1.51
CA ALA A 55 8.30 16.13 1.45
C ALA A 55 8.79 14.68 1.40
N ALA A 56 9.76 14.35 0.54
CA ALA A 56 10.34 13.01 0.46
C ALA A 56 10.91 12.54 1.81
N ALA A 57 11.63 13.41 2.52
CA ALA A 57 12.16 13.10 3.85
C ALA A 57 11.04 12.86 4.88
N LEU A 58 9.99 13.69 4.88
CA LEU A 58 8.85 13.53 5.78
C LEU A 58 8.05 12.26 5.49
N PHE A 59 7.83 11.92 4.22
CA PHE A 59 7.15 10.68 3.83
C PHE A 59 8.00 9.43 4.10
N PHE A 60 9.33 9.53 4.00
CA PHE A 60 10.24 8.47 4.43
C PHE A 60 10.20 8.27 5.95
N LEU A 61 10.13 9.35 6.72
CA LEU A 61 9.93 9.28 8.17
C LEU A 61 8.57 8.68 8.53
N TYR A 62 7.49 9.11 7.88
CA TYR A 62 6.16 8.49 7.98
C TYR A 62 6.27 6.97 7.80
N GLN A 63 6.73 6.51 6.63
CA GLN A 63 6.83 5.09 6.32
C GLN A 63 7.73 4.31 7.29
N THR A 64 8.81 4.93 7.79
CA THR A 64 9.71 4.29 8.74
C THR A 64 9.07 4.16 10.12
N LEU A 65 8.46 5.24 10.64
CA LEU A 65 7.85 5.29 11.96
C LEU A 65 6.62 4.36 12.06
N ASP A 66 5.83 4.32 10.99
CA ASP A 66 4.72 3.39 10.79
C ASP A 66 5.20 1.93 10.91
N ALA A 67 6.17 1.53 10.10
CA ALA A 67 6.63 0.14 10.07
C ALA A 67 7.31 -0.35 11.37
N ILE A 68 7.79 0.56 12.23
CA ILE A 68 8.43 0.19 13.51
C ILE A 68 7.46 0.15 14.68
N ASP A 69 6.26 0.74 14.60
CA ASP A 69 5.38 0.88 15.77
C ASP A 69 4.90 -0.49 16.29
N GLY A 70 4.52 -1.41 15.40
CA GLY A 70 4.09 -2.75 15.74
C GLY A 70 5.28 -3.63 16.14
N LYS A 71 6.47 -3.37 15.59
CA LYS A 71 7.71 -4.05 16.03
C LYS A 71 8.05 -3.64 17.46
N HIS A 72 7.92 -2.35 17.77
CA HIS A 72 8.14 -1.79 19.10
C HIS A 72 7.09 -2.29 20.10
N ALA A 73 5.81 -2.35 19.70
CA ALA A 73 4.73 -2.89 20.51
C ALA A 73 4.98 -4.35 20.89
N ARG A 74 5.44 -5.18 19.93
CA ARG A 74 5.83 -6.58 20.19
C ARG A 74 7.03 -6.67 21.13
N ARG A 75 8.04 -5.81 20.95
CA ARG A 75 9.24 -5.78 21.81
C ARG A 75 8.90 -5.47 23.26
N LEU A 76 7.98 -4.53 23.48
CA LEU A 76 7.56 -4.09 24.82
C LEU A 76 6.38 -4.89 25.40
N ALA A 77 5.86 -5.89 24.67
CA ALA A 77 4.64 -6.61 25.01
C ALA A 77 3.42 -5.68 25.24
N LEU A 78 3.35 -4.60 24.45
CA LEU A 78 2.27 -3.59 24.46
C LEU A 78 1.32 -3.71 23.26
N SER A 79 1.37 -4.82 22.52
CA SER A 79 0.43 -5.08 21.42
C SER A 79 -1.01 -5.10 21.94
N SER A 80 -1.90 -4.32 21.31
CA SER A 80 -3.30 -4.23 21.68
C SER A 80 -4.21 -4.02 20.47
N PRO A 81 -5.49 -4.44 20.53
CA PRO A 81 -6.47 -4.17 19.47
C PRO A 81 -6.67 -2.67 19.22
N LEU A 82 -6.57 -1.85 20.28
CA LEU A 82 -6.65 -0.39 20.16
C LEU A 82 -5.43 0.18 19.40
N GLY A 83 -4.24 -0.36 19.65
CA GLY A 83 -3.04 0.03 18.90
C GLY A 83 -3.16 -0.28 17.41
N GLN A 84 -3.67 -1.47 17.07
CA GLN A 84 -3.93 -1.85 15.66
C GLN A 84 -4.99 -0.94 15.01
N LEU A 85 -6.08 -0.63 15.73
CA LEU A 85 -7.09 0.31 15.22
C LEU A 85 -6.51 1.70 14.96
N MET A 86 -5.63 2.17 15.84
CA MET A 86 -4.94 3.47 15.70
C MET A 86 -4.04 3.49 14.46
N ASP A 87 -3.26 2.42 14.27
CA ASP A 87 -2.36 2.21 13.12
C ASP A 87 -3.13 2.27 11.80
N HIS A 88 -4.14 1.41 11.65
CA HIS A 88 -4.94 1.37 10.42
C HIS A 88 -5.71 2.68 10.18
N GLY A 89 -6.20 3.32 11.24
CA GLY A 89 -6.84 4.63 11.15
C GLY A 89 -5.88 5.70 10.61
N CYS A 90 -4.64 5.72 11.10
CA CYS A 90 -3.60 6.63 10.62
C CYS A 90 -3.21 6.33 9.17
N ASP A 91 -3.09 5.06 8.80
CA ASP A 91 -2.80 4.63 7.42
C ASP A 91 -3.87 5.11 6.42
N ILE A 92 -5.15 4.95 6.78
CA ILE A 92 -6.27 5.45 5.96
C ILE A 92 -6.17 6.98 5.80
N LEU A 93 -5.83 7.71 6.86
CA LEU A 93 -5.66 9.15 6.78
C LEU A 93 -4.45 9.55 5.93
N CYS A 94 -3.33 8.84 6.04
CA CYS A 94 -2.06 9.15 5.37
C CYS A 94 -2.01 8.75 3.89
N THR A 95 -2.90 7.85 3.48
CA THR A 95 -3.08 7.47 2.08
C THR A 95 -3.40 8.69 1.20
N THR A 96 -4.18 9.65 1.71
CA THR A 96 -4.51 10.89 0.98
C THR A 96 -3.28 11.79 0.78
N PRO A 97 -2.55 12.23 1.83
CA PRO A 97 -1.25 12.90 1.72
C PRO A 97 -0.29 12.29 0.68
N LEU A 98 -0.10 10.97 0.74
CA LEU A 98 0.82 10.27 -0.16
C LEU A 98 0.34 10.34 -1.63
N THR A 99 -0.96 10.20 -1.83
CA THR A 99 -1.62 10.32 -3.13
C THR A 99 -1.48 11.74 -3.72
N LEU A 100 -1.62 12.78 -2.89
CA LEU A 100 -1.44 14.17 -3.32
C LEU A 100 0.02 14.46 -3.69
N LEU A 101 0.99 13.91 -2.96
CA LEU A 101 2.41 13.99 -3.34
C LEU A 101 2.65 13.35 -4.72
N GLY A 102 2.13 12.13 -4.93
CA GLY A 102 2.21 11.46 -6.24
C GLY A 102 1.59 12.27 -7.37
N THR A 103 0.47 12.94 -7.09
CA THR A 103 -0.23 13.79 -8.06
C THR A 103 0.58 15.05 -8.41
N ALA A 104 1.18 15.71 -7.41
CA ALA A 104 2.06 16.87 -7.62
C ALA A 104 3.31 16.54 -8.43
N ILE A 105 3.95 15.39 -8.17
CA ILE A 105 5.12 14.93 -8.94
C ILE A 105 4.78 14.84 -10.43
N ILE A 106 3.59 14.36 -10.75
CA ILE A 106 3.12 14.16 -12.12
C ILE A 106 2.56 15.46 -12.72
N GLY A 107 2.36 16.51 -11.92
CA GLY A 107 1.75 17.77 -12.36
C GLY A 107 0.36 17.58 -12.98
N ALA A 108 -0.37 16.53 -12.58
CA ALA A 108 -1.64 16.16 -13.21
C ALA A 108 -2.73 17.23 -13.00
N GLY A 109 -2.55 18.09 -12.00
CA GLY A 109 -3.57 19.01 -11.53
C GLY A 109 -4.69 18.31 -10.77
N VAL A 110 -5.47 19.08 -10.03
CA VAL A 110 -6.69 18.59 -9.36
C VAL A 110 -7.95 19.23 -9.92
N GLY A 111 -8.48 18.64 -11.00
CA GLY A 111 -9.90 18.79 -11.31
C GLY A 111 -10.76 17.97 -10.35
N LEU A 112 -11.98 18.41 -10.02
CA LEU A 112 -12.90 17.71 -9.10
C LEU A 112 -13.06 16.22 -9.44
N ARG A 113 -13.10 15.88 -10.75
CA ARG A 113 -13.19 14.50 -11.23
C ARG A 113 -11.91 13.70 -10.99
N GLN A 114 -10.75 14.27 -11.27
CA GLN A 114 -9.44 13.61 -11.07
C GLN A 114 -9.17 13.39 -9.58
N TYR A 115 -9.42 14.42 -8.76
CA TYR A 115 -9.31 14.34 -7.32
C TYR A 115 -10.21 13.24 -6.74
N THR A 116 -11.49 13.23 -7.13
CA THR A 116 -12.44 12.20 -6.69
C THR A 116 -11.97 10.80 -7.11
N VAL A 117 -11.55 10.60 -8.35
CA VAL A 117 -11.12 9.27 -8.81
C VAL A 117 -9.89 8.78 -8.06
N ILE A 118 -8.84 9.60 -7.95
CA ILE A 118 -7.56 9.14 -7.38
C ILE A 118 -7.70 8.95 -5.86
N VAL A 119 -8.25 9.94 -5.14
CA VAL A 119 -8.40 9.86 -3.67
C VAL A 119 -9.38 8.77 -3.29
N VAL A 120 -10.59 8.73 -3.88
CA VAL A 120 -11.60 7.71 -3.51
C VAL A 120 -11.11 6.30 -3.84
N SER A 121 -10.42 6.10 -4.97
CA SER A 121 -9.87 4.77 -5.31
C SER A 121 -8.78 4.33 -4.33
N SER A 122 -7.90 5.25 -3.91
CA SER A 122 -6.86 4.94 -2.91
C SER A 122 -7.47 4.61 -1.54
N GLN A 123 -8.49 5.35 -1.09
CA GLN A 123 -9.19 5.07 0.16
C GLN A 123 -9.98 3.75 0.11
N MET A 124 -10.60 3.44 -1.04
CA MET A 124 -11.31 2.18 -1.23
C MET A 124 -10.38 0.97 -1.12
N LEU A 125 -9.14 1.08 -1.64
CA LEU A 125 -8.15 0.03 -1.52
C LEU A 125 -7.77 -0.24 -0.06
N GLN A 126 -7.53 0.82 0.73
CA GLN A 126 -7.21 0.68 2.16
C GLN A 126 -8.40 0.12 2.97
N PHE A 127 -9.62 0.54 2.64
CA PHE A 127 -10.83 -0.05 3.19
C PHE A 127 -10.90 -1.55 2.92
N LEU A 128 -10.60 -1.99 1.69
CA LEU A 128 -10.60 -3.41 1.33
C LEU A 128 -9.57 -4.21 2.13
N TYR A 129 -8.37 -3.68 2.37
CA TYR A 129 -7.37 -4.36 3.21
C TYR A 129 -7.82 -4.50 4.67
N THR A 130 -8.41 -3.45 5.22
CA THR A 130 -8.92 -3.47 6.61
C THR A 130 -10.12 -4.40 6.74
N TRP A 131 -11.03 -4.36 5.76
CA TRP A 131 -12.17 -5.27 5.68
C TRP A 131 -11.71 -6.73 5.58
N TRP A 132 -10.70 -6.98 4.74
CA TRP A 132 -10.12 -8.31 4.56
C TRP A 132 -9.60 -8.87 5.89
N GLU A 133 -8.80 -8.10 6.60
CA GLU A 133 -8.27 -8.52 7.90
C GLU A 133 -9.38 -8.75 8.93
N LEU A 134 -10.41 -7.90 8.97
CA LEU A 134 -11.54 -8.07 9.87
C LEU A 134 -12.25 -9.42 9.65
N HIS A 135 -12.40 -9.84 8.39
CA HIS A 135 -13.15 -11.05 8.04
C HIS A 135 -12.31 -12.33 8.06
N PHE A 136 -11.01 -12.24 7.75
CA PHE A 136 -10.14 -13.41 7.62
C PHE A 136 -9.08 -13.51 8.72
N GLY A 137 -8.95 -12.50 9.59
CA GLY A 137 -7.98 -12.47 10.69
C GLY A 137 -6.52 -12.38 10.23
N VAL A 138 -6.28 -12.09 8.95
CA VAL A 138 -4.93 -11.98 8.37
C VAL A 138 -4.82 -10.67 7.60
N PHE A 139 -3.85 -9.83 8.00
CA PHE A 139 -3.53 -8.59 7.32
C PHE A 139 -2.46 -8.83 6.24
N TYR A 140 -2.87 -8.76 4.97
CA TYR A 140 -1.96 -8.87 3.82
C TYR A 140 -1.68 -7.48 3.24
N THR A 141 -0.52 -6.92 3.57
CA THR A 141 -0.04 -5.63 3.04
C THR A 141 0.89 -5.77 1.83
N ALA A 142 1.25 -7.01 1.49
CA ALA A 142 2.10 -7.33 0.36
C ALA A 142 1.44 -8.37 -0.53
N THR A 143 1.38 -8.08 -1.81
CA THR A 143 0.89 -8.99 -2.85
C THR A 143 2.09 -9.63 -3.56
N GLY A 144 2.77 -10.54 -2.86
CA GLY A 144 3.99 -11.18 -3.35
C GLY A 144 5.25 -10.33 -3.12
N ILE A 145 5.94 -9.95 -4.20
CA ILE A 145 7.23 -9.20 -4.14
C ILE A 145 7.01 -7.70 -3.88
N ILE A 146 5.83 -7.16 -4.22
CA ILE A 146 5.51 -5.74 -4.08
C ILE A 146 4.28 -5.59 -3.18
N GLY A 147 4.43 -4.76 -2.15
CA GLY A 147 3.37 -4.33 -1.24
C GLY A 147 3.29 -2.81 -1.11
N VAL A 148 2.58 -2.38 -0.07
CA VAL A 148 2.36 -0.96 0.24
C VAL A 148 3.69 -0.22 0.43
N THR A 149 4.67 -0.86 1.06
CA THR A 149 6.00 -0.30 1.29
C THR A 149 6.72 0.06 0.00
N GLU A 150 6.72 -0.82 -1.00
CA GLU A 150 7.38 -0.59 -2.28
C GLU A 150 6.72 0.56 -3.05
N ALA A 151 5.38 0.65 -2.98
CA ALA A 151 4.64 1.77 -3.57
C ALA A 151 5.00 3.11 -2.90
N GLN A 152 5.02 3.16 -1.56
CA GLN A 152 5.45 4.34 -0.79
C GLN A 152 6.89 4.75 -1.16
N LEU A 153 7.84 3.80 -1.16
CA LEU A 153 9.23 4.06 -1.53
C LEU A 153 9.38 4.55 -2.97
N THR A 154 8.53 4.08 -3.87
CA THR A 154 8.52 4.55 -5.26
C THR A 154 8.09 6.00 -5.34
N VAL A 155 7.02 6.40 -4.65
CA VAL A 155 6.59 7.81 -4.58
C VAL A 155 7.68 8.68 -3.95
N ILE A 156 8.32 8.22 -2.87
CA ILE A 156 9.44 8.91 -2.22
C ILE A 156 10.61 9.07 -3.20
N LEU A 157 10.98 8.02 -3.94
CA LEU A 157 12.05 8.06 -4.93
C LEU A 157 11.74 9.07 -6.03
N LEU A 158 10.50 9.11 -6.52
CA LEU A 158 10.07 10.09 -7.50
C LEU A 158 10.10 11.52 -6.92
N ALA A 159 9.72 11.72 -5.67
CA ALA A 159 9.88 13.02 -5.01
C ALA A 159 11.36 13.44 -4.94
N VAL A 160 12.27 12.52 -4.59
CA VAL A 160 13.71 12.78 -4.56
C VAL A 160 14.24 13.15 -5.96
N LEU A 161 13.87 12.38 -6.99
CA LEU A 161 14.27 12.65 -8.37
C LEU A 161 13.74 13.99 -8.88
N GLY A 162 12.47 14.31 -8.61
CA GLY A 162 11.89 15.63 -8.93
C GLY A 162 12.54 16.78 -8.17
N GLY A 163 13.01 16.55 -6.94
CA GLY A 163 13.77 17.54 -6.19
C GLY A 163 15.18 17.81 -6.74
N PHE A 164 15.88 16.79 -7.23
CA PHE A 164 17.25 16.97 -7.77
C PHE A 164 17.29 17.38 -9.24
N LEU A 165 16.43 16.77 -10.07
CA LEU A 165 16.44 16.93 -11.52
C LEU A 165 15.39 17.93 -12.02
N GLY A 166 14.46 18.35 -11.15
CA GLY A 166 13.31 19.18 -11.48
C GLY A 166 12.07 18.35 -11.85
N PRO A 167 10.85 18.86 -11.58
CA PRO A 167 9.60 18.17 -11.92
C PRO A 167 9.35 18.05 -13.44
N GLU A 168 10.09 18.80 -14.26
CA GLU A 168 9.96 18.80 -15.73
C GLU A 168 10.32 17.44 -16.33
N ILE A 169 11.15 16.64 -15.65
CA ILE A 169 11.53 15.30 -16.11
C ILE A 169 10.32 14.40 -16.32
N TYR A 170 9.24 14.60 -15.55
CA TYR A 170 8.04 13.78 -15.62
C TYR A 170 7.10 14.17 -16.77
N HIS A 171 7.33 15.33 -17.37
CA HIS A 171 6.49 15.94 -18.39
C HIS A 171 7.15 15.94 -19.76
N MET A 172 8.38 15.43 -19.87
CA MET A 172 9.09 15.35 -21.14
C MET A 172 8.29 14.51 -22.14
N ASN A 173 8.15 15.01 -23.37
CA ASN A 173 7.50 14.26 -24.43
C ASN A 173 8.41 13.11 -24.87
N LEU A 174 7.99 11.85 -24.69
CA LEU A 174 8.84 10.71 -25.04
C LEU A 174 8.91 10.45 -26.54
N LEU A 175 7.95 10.94 -27.33
CA LEU A 175 7.92 10.74 -28.78
C LEU A 175 9.14 11.35 -29.47
N GLN A 176 9.79 12.36 -28.86
CA GLN A 176 11.01 12.97 -29.40
C GLN A 176 12.24 12.05 -29.29
N TYR A 177 12.20 11.03 -28.42
CA TYR A 177 13.31 10.11 -28.17
C TYR A 177 13.09 8.72 -28.79
N VAL A 178 11.92 8.46 -29.36
CA VAL A 178 11.56 7.20 -30.00
C VAL A 178 11.75 7.32 -31.52
N PRO A 179 12.30 6.29 -32.21
CA PRO A 179 12.38 6.30 -33.67
C PRO A 179 11.02 6.60 -34.33
N THR A 180 11.01 7.42 -35.38
CA THR A 180 9.79 7.88 -36.05
C THR A 180 8.88 6.75 -36.54
N SER A 181 9.46 5.59 -36.89
CA SER A 181 8.72 4.39 -37.26
C SER A 181 7.79 3.89 -36.15
N ILE A 182 8.21 3.96 -34.89
CA ILE A 182 7.42 3.53 -33.72
C ILE A 182 6.61 4.71 -33.17
N GLY A 183 7.20 5.91 -33.16
CA GLY A 183 6.60 7.13 -32.61
C GLY A 183 5.27 7.50 -33.25
N ILE A 184 5.09 7.32 -34.57
CA ILE A 184 3.82 7.63 -35.25
C ILE A 184 2.69 6.71 -34.78
N HIS A 185 2.96 5.42 -34.58
CA HIS A 185 1.96 4.47 -34.09
C HIS A 185 1.60 4.74 -32.64
N LEU A 186 2.60 5.01 -31.79
CA LEU A 186 2.38 5.38 -30.39
C LEU A 186 1.60 6.68 -30.27
N ALA A 187 1.91 7.71 -31.07
CA ALA A 187 1.19 8.98 -31.08
C ALA A 187 -0.28 8.81 -31.50
N LYS A 188 -0.57 7.97 -32.50
CA LYS A 188 -1.95 7.66 -32.92
C LYS A 188 -2.72 6.92 -31.83
N LEU A 189 -2.11 5.92 -31.20
CA LEU A 189 -2.73 5.16 -30.12
C LEU A 189 -3.01 6.06 -28.90
N ALA A 190 -2.01 6.83 -28.47
CA ALA A 190 -2.12 7.75 -27.35
C ALA A 190 -3.16 8.85 -27.63
N GLY A 191 -3.16 9.41 -28.85
CA GLY A 191 -4.16 10.40 -29.29
C GLY A 191 -5.58 9.84 -29.32
N ALA A 192 -5.77 8.59 -29.78
CA ALA A 192 -7.07 7.92 -29.74
C ALA A 192 -7.58 7.66 -28.31
N ALA A 193 -6.65 7.44 -27.37
CA ALA A 193 -6.95 7.28 -25.95
C ALA A 193 -7.07 8.62 -25.19
N GLY A 194 -6.76 9.76 -25.82
CA GLY A 194 -6.70 11.06 -25.15
C GLY A 194 -5.56 11.20 -24.13
N LEU A 195 -4.49 10.41 -24.29
CA LEU A 195 -3.35 10.36 -23.37
C LEU A 195 -2.12 11.04 -23.96
N THR A 196 -1.32 11.67 -23.09
CA THR A 196 0.01 12.17 -23.44
C THR A 196 1.05 11.06 -23.25
N VAL A 197 2.09 11.04 -24.09
CA VAL A 197 3.19 10.06 -23.99
C VAL A 197 4.33 10.67 -23.17
N THR A 198 4.10 10.80 -21.86
CA THR A 198 5.09 11.30 -20.89
C THR A 198 5.54 10.16 -19.97
N PRO A 199 6.71 10.25 -19.31
CA PRO A 199 7.14 9.27 -18.31
C PRO A 199 6.10 9.03 -17.23
N SER A 200 5.42 10.08 -16.78
CA SER A 200 4.39 9.99 -15.75
C SER A 200 3.17 9.16 -16.17
N VAL A 201 2.65 9.35 -17.39
CA VAL A 201 1.50 8.58 -17.90
C VAL A 201 1.89 7.13 -18.14
N VAL A 202 3.08 6.88 -18.69
CA VAL A 202 3.61 5.51 -18.87
C VAL A 202 3.73 4.82 -17.52
N PHE A 203 4.30 5.49 -16.52
CA PHE A 203 4.43 4.97 -15.17
C PHE A 203 3.06 4.66 -14.53
N GLN A 204 2.07 5.55 -14.69
CA GLN A 204 0.71 5.30 -14.19
C GLN A 204 0.03 4.11 -14.87
N LEU A 205 0.15 3.96 -16.19
CA LEU A 205 -0.40 2.81 -16.91
C LEU A 205 0.28 1.51 -16.48
N MET A 206 1.60 1.54 -16.27
CA MET A 206 2.34 0.41 -15.70
C MET A 206 1.83 0.06 -14.31
N LEU A 207 1.64 1.03 -13.42
CA LEU A 207 1.09 0.82 -12.08
C LEU A 207 -0.35 0.27 -12.13
N LEU A 208 -1.20 0.78 -13.01
CA LEU A 208 -2.59 0.32 -13.18
C LEU A 208 -2.66 -1.13 -13.65
N VAL A 209 -1.92 -1.46 -14.72
CA VAL A 209 -1.82 -2.83 -15.23
C VAL A 209 -1.24 -3.75 -14.17
N TRP A 210 -0.23 -3.28 -13.44
CA TRP A 210 0.36 -4.02 -12.32
C TRP A 210 -0.69 -4.31 -11.25
N CYS A 211 -1.38 -3.28 -10.74
CA CYS A 211 -2.38 -3.40 -9.70
C CYS A 211 -3.47 -4.41 -10.10
N VAL A 212 -4.04 -4.27 -11.31
CA VAL A 212 -5.06 -5.19 -11.82
C VAL A 212 -4.51 -6.62 -11.90
N SER A 213 -3.33 -6.82 -12.50
CA SER A 213 -2.73 -8.16 -12.63
C SER A 213 -2.44 -8.83 -11.28
N THR A 214 -2.22 -8.02 -10.24
CA THR A 214 -1.84 -8.48 -8.91
C THR A 214 -3.07 -8.87 -8.12
N VAL A 215 -4.11 -8.03 -8.13
CA VAL A 215 -5.42 -8.36 -7.57
C VAL A 215 -6.00 -9.62 -8.21
N SER A 216 -5.92 -9.74 -9.55
CA SER A 216 -6.43 -10.93 -10.26
C SER A 216 -5.68 -12.21 -9.91
N ARG A 217 -4.35 -12.16 -9.78
CA ARG A 217 -3.54 -13.34 -9.37
C ARG A 217 -3.85 -13.76 -7.94
N HIS A 218 -3.98 -12.79 -7.04
CA HIS A 218 -4.20 -13.10 -5.63
C HIS A 218 -5.62 -13.57 -5.34
N HIS A 219 -6.64 -13.06 -6.05
CA HIS A 219 -7.99 -13.63 -6.01
C HIS A 219 -7.99 -15.13 -6.34
N ALA A 220 -7.18 -15.55 -7.33
CA ALA A 220 -7.06 -16.97 -7.69
C ALA A 220 -6.33 -17.79 -6.60
N GLU A 221 -5.26 -17.27 -6.01
CA GLU A 221 -4.53 -17.93 -4.91
C GLU A 221 -5.39 -18.07 -3.65
N GLN A 222 -6.14 -17.02 -3.30
CA GLN A 222 -7.07 -16.95 -2.18
C GLN A 222 -8.21 -17.97 -2.31
N CYS A 223 -8.84 -18.07 -3.48
CA CYS A 223 -9.84 -19.10 -3.76
C CYS A 223 -9.27 -20.52 -3.57
N THR A 224 -8.02 -20.74 -3.96
CA THR A 224 -7.36 -22.04 -3.82
C THR A 224 -7.11 -22.39 -2.36
N LEU A 225 -6.64 -21.44 -1.56
CA LEU A 225 -6.40 -21.62 -0.12
C LEU A 225 -7.69 -21.87 0.66
N GLN A 226 -8.77 -21.12 0.35
CA GLN A 226 -10.08 -21.36 0.96
C GLN A 226 -10.60 -22.76 0.65
N GLN A 227 -10.47 -23.22 -0.60
CA GLN A 227 -10.87 -24.58 -0.98
C GLN A 227 -10.08 -25.64 -0.20
N GLN A 228 -8.77 -25.44 -0.01
CA GLN A 228 -7.94 -26.35 0.78
C GLN A 228 -8.33 -26.38 2.27
N GLN A 229 -8.64 -25.22 2.86
CA GLN A 229 -9.10 -25.15 4.25
C GLN A 229 -10.46 -25.83 4.44
N GLN A 230 -11.38 -25.66 3.50
CA GLN A 230 -12.68 -26.33 3.51
C GLN A 230 -12.51 -27.86 3.45
N GLN A 231 -11.66 -28.35 2.55
CA GLN A 231 -11.36 -29.78 2.45
C GLN A 231 -10.72 -30.35 3.72
N GLN A 232 -9.83 -29.59 4.38
CA GLN A 232 -9.24 -30.02 5.65
C GLN A 232 -10.28 -30.08 6.78
N GLN A 233 -11.22 -29.12 6.84
CA GLN A 233 -12.30 -29.14 7.83
C GLN A 233 -13.26 -30.31 7.60
N GLU A 234 -13.61 -30.61 6.35
CA GLU A 234 -14.43 -31.77 6.00
C GLU A 234 -13.74 -33.09 6.38
N GLN A 235 -12.43 -33.21 6.12
CA GLN A 235 -11.65 -34.39 6.52
C GLN A 235 -11.57 -34.54 8.05
N GLN A 236 -11.43 -33.44 8.80
CA GLN A 236 -11.44 -33.48 10.27
C GLN A 236 -12.81 -33.89 10.83
N GLN A 237 -13.91 -33.39 10.26
CA GLN A 237 -15.26 -33.79 10.65
C GLN A 237 -15.52 -35.27 10.37
N GLN A 238 -15.15 -35.77 9.19
CA GLN A 238 -15.26 -37.19 8.85
C GLN A 238 -14.43 -38.08 9.78
N GLY A 239 -13.21 -37.65 10.14
CA GLY A 239 -12.39 -38.37 11.11
C GLY A 239 -13.02 -38.43 12.51
N GLN A 240 -13.67 -37.35 12.95
CA GLN A 240 -14.39 -37.32 14.22
C GLN A 240 -15.64 -38.21 14.21
N GLU A 241 -16.42 -38.22 13.13
CA GLU A 241 -17.59 -39.11 12.99
C GLU A 241 -17.17 -40.60 12.96
N GLN A 242 -16.07 -40.94 12.29
CA GLN A 242 -15.54 -42.29 12.27
C GLN A 242 -15.05 -42.75 13.65
N LEU A 243 -14.41 -41.85 14.41
CA LEU A 243 -13.98 -42.15 15.78
C LEU A 243 -15.19 -42.34 16.71
N TYR A 244 -16.22 -41.51 16.57
CA TYR A 244 -17.45 -41.62 17.37
C TYR A 244 -18.19 -42.94 17.11
N THR A 245 -18.37 -43.31 15.84
CA THR A 245 -19.00 -44.59 15.45
C THR A 245 -18.17 -45.82 15.82
N TYR A 246 -16.84 -45.71 15.90
CA TYR A 246 -15.98 -46.77 16.44
C TYR A 246 -16.20 -46.94 17.95
N ILE A 247 -16.20 -45.84 18.72
CA ILE A 247 -16.44 -45.85 20.18
C ILE A 247 -17.83 -46.39 20.52
N GLU A 248 -18.87 -46.05 19.75
CA GLU A 248 -20.22 -46.62 19.94
C GLU A 248 -20.26 -48.13 19.71
N ARG A 249 -19.64 -48.63 18.63
CA ARG A 249 -19.55 -50.07 18.38
C ARG A 249 -18.78 -50.83 19.45
N ASP A 250 -17.71 -50.25 19.98
CA ASP A 250 -16.91 -50.86 21.05
C ASP A 250 -17.67 -50.93 22.38
N LYS A 251 -18.48 -49.89 22.67
CA LYS A 251 -19.41 -49.89 23.82
C LYS A 251 -20.52 -50.93 23.67
N GLU A 252 -21.09 -51.09 22.47
CA GLU A 252 -22.08 -52.13 22.20
C GLU A 252 -21.48 -53.53 22.36
N ALA A 253 -20.27 -53.77 21.83
CA ALA A 253 -19.58 -55.05 21.96
C ALA A 253 -19.24 -55.40 23.43
N SER A 254 -18.83 -54.41 24.23
CA SER A 254 -18.50 -54.59 25.66
C SER A 254 -19.72 -54.86 26.55
N CYS A 255 -20.95 -54.66 26.05
CA CYS A 255 -22.19 -54.87 26.80
C CYS A 255 -22.72 -56.32 26.70
N PHE A 256 -22.07 -57.17 25.89
CA PHE A 256 -22.42 -58.57 25.64
C PHE A 256 -21.45 -59.59 26.27
N GLU A 257 -20.45 -59.13 27.05
CA GLU A 257 -19.62 -59.96 27.95
C GLU A 257 -20.06 -59.78 29.42
#